data_AF-T0YXH6-F1
#
_entry.id   AF-T0YXH6-F1
#
_cell.length_a   1.000
_cell.length_b   1.000
_cell.length_c   1.000
_cell.angle_alpha   90.00
_cell.angle_beta   90.00
_cell.angle_gamma   90.00
#
_symmetry.space_group_name_H-M   'P 1'
#
loop_
_entity.id
_entity.type
_entity.pdbx_description
1 polymer ?
#
loop_
_entity_poly.entity_id
_entity_poly.type
_entity_poly.pdbx_seq_one_letter_code
_entity_poly.pdbx_strand_id
1 'polypeptide(L)' 'MTPSFTKLLGPIAERYKTRSGGYTRVLKAGMRYGDAADMAIIELVDRDPAAKGLDSGPKQNVTRDADSEEDAAA' A
#
# COMPACT_ATOMS: atom_id res chain seq x y z
N MET A 1 7.57 17.54 -1.53
CA MET A 1 7.88 16.19 -2.04
C MET A 1 7.34 15.18 -1.03
N THR A 2 6.47 14.25 -1.41
CA THR A 2 5.78 13.39 -0.44
C THR A 2 6.69 12.24 0.06
N PRO A 3 6.52 11.77 1.31
CA PRO A 3 7.32 10.67 1.87
C PRO A 3 7.32 9.40 1.01
N SER A 4 6.17 9.07 0.42
CA SER A 4 6.01 7.91 -0.46
C SER A 4 6.81 8.04 -1.76
N PHE A 5 6.90 9.26 -2.32
CA PHE A 5 7.66 9.51 -3.55
C PHE A 5 9.17 9.40 -3.29
N THR A 6 9.66 9.95 -2.17
CA THR A 6 11.06 9.80 -1.76
C THR A 6 11.42 8.33 -1.53
N LYS A 7 10.52 7.54 -0.93
CA LYS A 7 10.72 6.09 -0.74
C LYS A 7 10.75 5.31 -2.06
N LEU A 8 9.92 5.70 -3.03
CA LEU A 8 9.86 5.07 -4.34
C LEU A 8 11.16 5.27 -5.12
N LEU A 9 11.65 6.52 -5.20
CA LEU A 9 12.84 6.86 -5.97
C LEU A 9 14.17 6.56 -5.25
N GLY A 10 14.14 6.32 -3.93
CA GLY A 10 15.31 5.93 -3.17
C GLY A 10 15.40 4.41 -3.00
N PRO A 11 15.07 3.87 -1.81
CA PRO A 11 15.33 2.47 -1.47
C PRO A 11 14.61 1.45 -2.36
N ILE A 12 13.42 1.77 -2.89
CA ILE A 12 12.70 0.85 -3.79
C ILE A 12 13.37 0.80 -5.16
N ALA A 13 13.75 1.94 -5.73
CA ALA A 13 14.45 1.99 -7.01
C ALA A 13 15.79 1.24 -6.97
N GLU A 14 16.59 1.46 -5.92
CA GLU A 14 17.89 0.76 -5.77
C GLU A 14 17.70 -0.76 -5.64
N ARG A 15 16.72 -1.21 -4.85
CA ARG A 15 16.43 -2.65 -4.66
C ARG A 15 16.16 -3.38 -5.97
N TYR A 16 15.45 -2.76 -6.90
CA TYR A 16 14.98 -3.42 -8.12
C TYR A 16 15.72 -3.02 -9.39
N LYS A 17 16.82 -2.28 -9.27
CA LYS A 17 17.59 -1.76 -10.41
C LYS A 17 17.95 -2.80 -11.47
N THR A 18 18.21 -4.03 -11.06
CA THR A 18 18.63 -5.14 -11.94
C THR A 18 17.50 -6.09 -12.34
N ARG A 19 16.30 -5.95 -11.75
CA ARG A 19 15.18 -6.87 -11.95
C ARG A 19 14.30 -6.40 -13.10
N SER A 20 14.17 -7.21 -14.14
CA SER A 20 13.32 -6.95 -15.31
C SER A 20 11.88 -7.44 -15.12
N GLY A 21 11.16 -6.85 -14.17
CA GLY A 21 9.75 -7.17 -13.89
C GLY A 21 9.52 -8.18 -12.75
N GLY A 22 8.24 -8.43 -12.45
CA GLY A 22 7.85 -9.30 -11.33
C GLY A 22 8.20 -8.72 -9.95
N TYR A 23 7.90 -7.44 -9.72
CA TYR A 23 8.21 -6.74 -8.46
C TYR A 23 7.27 -7.09 -7.31
N THR A 24 6.12 -7.70 -7.62
CA THR A 24 5.09 -8.05 -6.64
C THR A 24 4.78 -9.55 -6.67
N ARG A 25 4.36 -10.06 -5.52
CA ARG A 25 3.81 -11.40 -5.34
C ARG A 25 2.40 -11.28 -4.76
N VAL A 26 1.47 -12.07 -5.30
CA VAL A 26 0.10 -12.21 -4.79
C VAL A 26 -0.08 -13.60 -4.23
N LEU A 27 -0.56 -13.70 -2.98
CA LEU A 27 -0.84 -14.95 -2.29
C LEU A 27 -2.33 -15.02 -1.97
N LYS A 28 -3.00 -16.13 -2.30
CA LYS A 28 -4.41 -16.33 -1.94
C LYS A 28 -4.54 -16.43 -0.42
N ALA A 29 -5.43 -15.63 0.17
CA ALA A 29 -5.59 -15.50 1.61
C ALA A 29 -6.94 -16.05 2.13
N GLY A 30 -7.66 -16.79 1.28
CA GLY A 30 -8.96 -17.36 1.62
C GLY A 30 -10.08 -16.32 1.60
N MET A 31 -11.09 -16.52 2.45
CA MET A 31 -12.29 -15.69 2.49
C MET A 31 -12.27 -14.75 3.70
N ARG A 32 -12.71 -13.50 3.50
CA ARG A 32 -12.87 -12.53 4.58
C ARG A 32 -14.05 -12.93 5.48
N TYR A 33 -13.85 -12.82 6.78
CA TYR A 33 -14.89 -13.07 7.76
C TYR A 33 -15.98 -12.00 7.67
N GLY A 34 -17.25 -12.41 7.64
CA GLY A 34 -18.43 -11.53 7.65
C GLY A 34 -19.13 -11.38 6.30
N ASP A 35 -18.37 -11.27 5.20
CA ASP A 35 -18.92 -11.09 3.86
C ASP A 35 -18.47 -12.13 2.83
N ALA A 36 -17.63 -13.09 3.25
CA ALA A 36 -17.07 -14.13 2.38
C ALA A 36 -16.44 -13.55 1.09
N ALA A 37 -15.79 -12.39 1.18
CA ALA A 37 -15.04 -11.86 0.04
C ALA A 37 -13.73 -12.63 -0.17
N ASP A 38 -13.37 -12.95 -1.43
CA ASP A 38 -12.06 -13.52 -1.77
C ASP A 38 -10.94 -12.50 -1.42
N MET A 39 -10.00 -12.93 -0.58
CA MET A 39 -8.88 -12.11 -0.12
C MET A 39 -7.55 -12.56 -0.74
N ALA A 40 -6.64 -11.60 -0.87
CA ALA A 40 -5.26 -11.85 -1.24
C ALA A 40 -4.30 -10.96 -0.44
N ILE A 41 -3.09 -11.49 -0.21
CA ILE A 41 -1.96 -10.71 0.32
C ILE A 41 -1.09 -10.33 -0.87
N ILE A 42 -0.83 -9.04 -1.03
CA ILE A 42 0.11 -8.51 -2.02
C ILE A 42 1.37 -8.00 -1.31
N GLU A 43 2.54 -8.38 -1.84
CA GLU A 43 3.83 -7.96 -1.29
C GLU A 43 4.86 -7.64 -2.36
N LEU A 44 5.81 -6.78 -1.99
CA LEU A 44 7.03 -6.52 -2.75
C LEU A 44 8.01 -7.71 -2.60
N VAL A 45 8.54 -8.16 -3.74
CA VAL A 45 9.53 -9.27 -3.81
C VAL A 45 10.87 -8.81 -3.24
N ASP A 46 11.69 -9.73 -2.72
CA ASP A 46 13.02 -9.41 -2.15
C ASP A 46 13.00 -8.32 -1.05
N ARG A 47 11.83 -8.10 -0.40
CA ARG A 47 11.77 -7.20 0.76
C ARG A 47 12.55 -7.81 1.92
N ASP A 48 13.20 -6.95 2.68
CA ASP A 48 13.83 -7.33 3.94
C ASP A 48 12.77 -7.95 4.90
N PRO A 49 12.91 -9.22 5.31
CA PRO A 49 12.01 -9.85 6.27
C PRO A 49 11.98 -9.14 7.63
N ALA A 50 13.09 -8.52 8.05
CA ALA A 50 13.19 -7.77 9.30
C ALA A 50 12.43 -6.45 9.27
N ALA A 51 12.07 -5.95 8.07
CA ALA A 51 11.25 -4.76 7.92
C ALA A 51 9.76 -4.99 8.25
N LYS A 52 9.34 -6.24 8.46
CA LYS A 52 7.95 -6.57 8.79
C LYS A 52 7.60 -6.07 10.20
N GLY A 53 6.60 -5.20 10.30
CA GLY A 53 6.14 -4.65 11.59
C GLY A 53 6.85 -3.36 12.01
N LEU A 54 7.83 -2.88 11.23
CA LEU A 54 8.36 -1.53 11.37
C LEU A 54 7.36 -0.50 10.86
N ASP A 55 7.50 0.75 11.33
CA ASP A 55 6.63 1.85 10.93
C ASP A 55 6.55 1.94 9.39
N SER A 56 5.31 1.91 8.87
CA SER A 56 5.04 1.92 7.43
C SER A 56 5.24 3.31 6.80
N GLY A 57 5.69 4.27 7.60
CA GLY A 57 5.77 5.67 7.26
C GLY A 57 4.45 6.39 7.53
N PRO A 58 4.35 7.66 7.15
CA PRO A 58 3.16 8.48 7.43
C PRO A 58 1.90 7.81 6.89
N LYS A 59 0.99 7.44 7.81
CA LYS A 59 -0.33 6.96 7.42
C LYS A 59 -1.04 8.11 6.71
N GLN A 60 -1.66 7.83 5.57
CA GLN A 60 -2.57 8.80 4.98
C GLN A 60 -3.63 9.09 6.04
N ASN A 61 -3.69 10.34 6.51
CA ASN A 61 -4.81 10.79 7.31
C ASN A 61 -6.02 10.69 6.40
N VAL A 62 -6.83 9.64 6.60
CA VAL A 62 -8.14 9.54 5.96
C VAL A 62 -9.03 10.55 6.68
N THR A 63 -8.92 11.82 6.32
CA THR A 63 -10.03 12.77 6.53
C THR A 63 -11.15 12.28 5.64
N ARG A 64 -12.01 11.47 6.25
CA ARG A 64 -13.24 10.97 5.64
C ARG A 64 -14.14 12.20 5.47
N ASP A 65 -14.22 12.67 4.23
CA ASP A 65 -15.26 13.50 3.62
C ASP A 65 -16.07 14.36 4.61
N ALA A 66 -15.64 15.62 4.81
CA ALA A 66 -16.47 16.69 5.35
C ALA A 66 -16.95 17.67 4.26
N ASP A 67 -16.79 17.32 2.98
CA ASP A 67 -17.08 18.19 1.82
C ASP A 67 -18.24 17.64 0.95
N SER A 68 -19.29 17.04 1.55
CA SER A 68 -20.48 16.62 0.80
C SER A 68 -21.81 17.17 1.32
N GLU A 69 -21.82 18.23 2.15
CA GLU A 69 -23.05 18.84 2.67
C GLU A 69 -23.26 20.33 2.30
N GLU A 70 -22.52 20.88 1.33
CA GLU A 70 -22.70 22.27 0.87
C GLU A 70 -23.18 22.38 -0.59
N ASP A 71 -24.10 21.53 -1.04
CA ASP A 71 -24.76 21.66 -2.35
C ASP A 71 -26.22 21.17 -2.35
N ALA A 72 -26.91 21.31 -1.21
CA ALA A 72 -28.34 21.00 -1.08
C ALA A 72 -29.20 22.20 -0.61
N ALA A 73 -28.67 23.42 -0.70
CA ALA A 73 -29.40 24.64 -0.42
C ALA A 73 -29.18 25.68 -1.53
N ALA A 74 -29.86 25.49 -2.66
CA ALA A 74 -30.21 26.52 -3.62
C ALA A 74 -31.57 26.21 -4.25
#